data_AF-A0A947EXX1-F1
#
_entry.id   AF-A0A947EXX1-F1
#
_cell.length_a   1.000
_cell.length_b   1.000
_cell.length_c   1.000
_cell.angle_alpha   90.00
_cell.angle_beta   90.00
_cell.angle_gamma   90.00
#
_symmetry.space_group_name_H-M   'P 1'
#
loop_
_entity.id
_entity.type
_entity.pdbx_description
1 polymer ?
#
loop_
_entity_poly.entity_id
_entity_poly.type
_entity_poly.pdbx_seq_one_letter_code
_entity_poly.pdbx_strand_id
1 'polypeptide(L)'
;MTAAFNLKQYGIETETIYRNSSVPVLYELGLRLEKGTAISSVGALMTYSGEKTGRSPKDKRIVRHPDSENNIDWGEINMGLDEHTFMVNHERAMDYLNTCDHLFVVDAFAGWDPKYRLKIRIVCTRAYHALFMQNMLIMPSAEELAN
;
A
#
# COMPACT_ATOMS: atom_id res chain seq x y z
N MET A 1 4.18 -13.90 -25.00
CA MET A 1 4.63 -12.66 -24.36
C MET A 1 3.67 -12.37 -23.23
N THR A 2 4.08 -12.55 -21.98
CA THR A 2 3.29 -12.11 -20.83
C THR A 2 3.12 -10.60 -20.91
N ALA A 3 1.89 -10.10 -20.77
CA ALA A 3 1.65 -8.66 -20.77
C ALA A 3 2.48 -8.01 -19.66
N ALA A 4 3.06 -6.84 -19.94
CA ALA A 4 3.77 -6.07 -18.93
C ALA A 4 2.81 -5.72 -17.78
N PHE A 5 3.29 -5.86 -16.54
CA PHE A 5 2.52 -5.55 -15.34
C PHE A 5 2.05 -4.09 -15.36
N ASN A 6 0.78 -3.85 -15.03
CA ASN A 6 0.19 -2.51 -14.97
C ASN A 6 -0.93 -2.44 -13.92
N LEU A 7 -1.41 -1.24 -13.64
CA LEU A 7 -2.47 -0.96 -12.67
C LEU A 7 -3.73 -0.37 -13.34
N LYS A 8 -3.87 -0.48 -14.67
CA LYS A 8 -4.97 0.14 -15.42
C LYS A 8 -6.35 -0.34 -15.01
N GLN A 9 -6.45 -1.59 -14.53
CA GLN A 9 -7.68 -2.16 -13.96
C GLN A 9 -8.19 -1.42 -12.71
N TYR A 10 -7.34 -0.60 -12.08
CA TYR A 10 -7.70 0.27 -10.95
C TYR A 10 -7.84 1.75 -11.36
N GLY A 11 -7.76 2.07 -12.65
CA GLY A 11 -7.75 3.47 -13.13
C GLY A 11 -6.42 4.19 -12.94
N ILE A 12 -5.32 3.44 -12.72
CA ILE A 12 -3.97 4.00 -12.55
C ILE A 12 -3.17 3.78 -13.84
N GLU A 13 -2.76 4.88 -14.47
CA GLU A 13 -2.04 4.94 -15.74
C GLU A 13 -0.52 5.15 -15.58
N THR A 14 0.00 5.36 -14.37
CA THR A 14 1.45 5.49 -14.13
C THR A 14 2.21 4.29 -14.67
N GLU A 15 3.17 4.56 -15.56
CA GLU A 15 3.91 3.51 -16.28
C GLU A 15 5.09 2.96 -15.47
N THR A 16 5.81 3.81 -14.75
CA THR A 16 6.98 3.39 -13.97
C THR A 16 6.54 2.71 -12.68
N ILE A 17 6.58 1.37 -12.67
CA ILE A 17 6.16 0.58 -11.51
C ILE A 17 7.32 -0.29 -11.00
N TYR A 18 7.67 -0.08 -9.73
CA TYR A 18 8.60 -0.91 -8.96
C TYR A 18 7.81 -1.99 -8.22
N ARG A 19 7.51 -3.11 -8.89
CA ARG A 19 6.77 -4.24 -8.31
C ARG A 19 7.70 -5.22 -7.60
N ASN A 20 7.39 -5.53 -6.33
CA ASN A 20 8.10 -6.49 -5.48
C ASN A 20 9.64 -6.35 -5.56
N SER A 21 10.12 -5.10 -5.63
CA SER A 21 11.55 -4.81 -5.76
C SER A 21 12.35 -5.30 -4.56
N SER A 22 13.62 -5.66 -4.79
CA SER A 22 14.48 -6.15 -3.72
C SER A 22 14.77 -5.08 -2.67
N VAL A 23 15.08 -5.52 -1.45
CA VAL A 23 15.42 -4.61 -0.33
C VAL A 23 16.51 -3.61 -0.71
N PRO A 24 17.64 -3.98 -1.36
CA PRO A 24 18.65 -3.01 -1.77
C PRO A 24 18.12 -1.93 -2.73
N VAL A 25 17.27 -2.30 -3.69
CA VAL A 25 16.65 -1.35 -4.62
C VAL A 25 15.75 -0.37 -3.87
N LEU A 26 14.98 -0.85 -2.89
CA LEU A 26 14.13 0.02 -2.06
C LEU A 26 14.96 0.96 -1.17
N TYR A 27 16.12 0.52 -0.67
CA TYR A 27 17.08 1.38 0.04
C TYR A 27 17.61 2.49 -0.87
N GLU A 28 18.12 2.13 -2.05
CA GLU A 28 18.67 3.10 -3.01
C GLU A 28 17.62 4.13 -3.45
N LEU A 29 16.42 3.68 -3.77
CA LEU A 29 15.32 4.55 -4.19
C LEU A 29 14.86 5.45 -3.04
N GLY A 30 14.76 4.91 -1.82
CA GLY A 30 14.45 5.69 -0.63
C GLY A 30 15.45 6.85 -0.44
N LEU A 31 16.75 6.53 -0.44
CA LEU A 31 17.83 7.51 -0.26
C LEU A 31 17.89 8.56 -1.38
N ARG A 32 17.55 8.19 -2.62
CA ARG A 32 17.62 9.08 -3.78
C ARG A 32 16.39 9.97 -3.90
N LEU A 33 15.21 9.43 -3.66
CA LEU A 33 13.93 10.07 -4.02
C LEU A 33 13.22 10.68 -2.81
N GLU A 34 13.48 10.21 -1.59
CA GLU A 34 12.75 10.61 -0.41
C GLU A 34 13.58 11.46 0.54
N LYS A 35 13.19 12.73 0.69
CA LYS A 35 13.83 13.64 1.65
C LYS A 35 13.69 13.13 3.07
N GLY A 36 14.75 13.27 3.86
CA GLY A 36 14.78 12.84 5.26
C GLY A 36 15.03 11.35 5.46
N THR A 37 15.37 10.61 4.40
CA THR A 37 15.87 9.24 4.55
C THR A 37 17.39 9.24 4.76
N ALA A 38 17.89 8.30 5.56
CA ALA A 38 19.32 8.13 5.84
C ALA A 38 19.62 6.68 6.23
N ILE A 39 20.90 6.29 6.18
CA ILE A 39 21.34 5.00 6.71
C ILE A 39 21.93 5.22 8.12
N SER A 40 21.50 4.41 9.09
CA SER A 40 22.07 4.42 10.43
C SER A 40 23.46 3.77 10.46
N SER A 41 24.21 3.92 11.56
CA SER A 41 25.52 3.27 11.73
C SER A 41 25.45 1.73 11.70
N VAL A 42 24.27 1.14 11.88
CA VAL A 42 24.04 -0.32 11.81
C VAL A 42 23.45 -0.77 10.47
N GLY A 43 23.36 0.13 9.49
CA GLY A 43 22.87 -0.20 8.15
C GLY A 43 21.35 -0.18 7.98
N ALA A 44 20.59 0.27 8.98
CA ALA A 44 19.14 0.36 8.88
C ALA A 44 18.69 1.65 8.16
N LEU A 45 17.69 1.55 7.29
CA LEU A 45 17.05 2.71 6.67
C LEU A 45 16.23 3.48 7.71
N MET A 46 16.64 4.72 7.97
CA MET A 46 15.91 5.67 8.83
C MET A 46 15.01 6.55 7.97
N THR A 47 13.78 6.79 8.45
CA THR A 47 12.78 7.62 7.76
C THR A 47 12.01 8.48 8.77
N TYR A 48 11.38 9.55 8.30
CA TYR A 48 10.49 10.39 9.11
C TYR A 48 9.05 10.28 8.60
N SER A 49 8.11 10.05 9.52
CA SER A 49 6.67 9.99 9.25
C SER A 49 5.96 11.35 9.31
N GLY A 50 6.72 12.44 9.55
CA GLY A 50 6.18 13.79 9.71
C GLY A 50 5.42 13.97 11.03
N GLU A 51 4.36 14.77 11.01
CA GLU A 51 3.54 15.07 12.20
C GLU A 51 2.81 13.85 12.76
N LYS A 52 2.52 12.86 11.91
CA LYS A 52 1.80 11.65 12.29
C LYS A 52 2.80 10.58 12.75
N THR A 53 3.06 10.54 14.06
CA THR A 53 3.97 9.57 14.70
C THR A 53 3.27 8.34 15.26
N GLY A 54 1.95 8.22 15.03
CA GLY A 54 1.14 7.11 15.51
C GLY A 54 -0.18 6.99 14.75
N ARG A 55 -1.02 6.06 15.20
CA ARG A 55 -2.35 5.85 14.61
C ARG A 55 -3.24 7.07 14.83
N SER A 56 -4.17 7.30 13.91
CA SER A 56 -5.22 8.33 14.02
C SER A 56 -6.61 7.68 14.04
N PRO A 57 -7.06 7.09 15.16
CA PRO A 57 -8.34 6.35 15.21
C PRO A 57 -9.56 7.19 14.81
N LYS A 58 -9.52 8.49 15.11
CA LYS A 58 -10.60 9.44 14.79
C LYS A 58 -10.75 9.71 13.29
N ASP A 59 -9.77 9.32 12.48
CA ASP A 59 -9.78 9.49 11.02
C ASP A 59 -10.21 8.21 10.28
N LYS A 60 -10.34 7.07 10.99
CA LYS A 60 -10.78 5.81 10.38
C LYS A 60 -12.26 5.91 9.98
N ARG A 61 -12.60 5.43 8.78
CA ARG A 61 -13.98 5.30 8.29
C ARG A 61 -14.19 3.94 7.64
N ILE A 62 -15.42 3.43 7.67
CA ILE A 62 -15.85 2.21 6.99
C ILE A 62 -17.10 2.53 6.17
N VAL A 63 -17.12 2.14 4.90
CA VAL A 63 -18.27 2.37 4.01
C VAL A 63 -19.47 1.57 4.52
N ARG A 64 -20.63 2.21 4.63
CA ARG A 64 -21.91 1.54 4.90
C ARG A 64 -22.42 0.86 3.64
N HIS A 65 -21.87 -0.32 3.35
CA HIS A 65 -22.26 -1.12 2.20
C HIS A 65 -23.37 -2.11 2.60
N PRO A 66 -24.47 -2.28 1.82
CA PRO A 66 -25.60 -3.14 2.18
C PRO A 66 -25.20 -4.58 2.57
N ASP A 67 -24.23 -5.15 1.85
CA ASP A 67 -23.78 -6.54 2.08
C ASP A 67 -23.02 -6.76 3.40
N SER A 68 -22.43 -5.70 3.96
CA SER A 68 -21.59 -5.80 5.16
C SER A 68 -22.17 -5.06 6.36
N GLU A 69 -23.12 -4.15 6.17
CA GLU A 69 -23.56 -3.23 7.21
C GLU A 69 -24.10 -3.93 8.47
N ASN A 70 -24.77 -5.08 8.30
CA ASN A 70 -25.29 -5.87 9.42
C ASN A 70 -24.22 -6.68 10.17
N ASN A 71 -23.00 -6.75 9.62
CA ASN A 71 -21.88 -7.53 10.17
C ASN A 71 -20.79 -6.66 10.80
N ILE A 72 -20.98 -5.34 10.86
CA ILE A 72 -20.01 -4.39 11.43
C ILE A 72 -20.51 -3.91 12.79
N ASP A 73 -19.62 -3.95 13.79
CA ASP A 73 -19.84 -3.36 15.11
C ASP A 73 -19.65 -1.84 15.06
N TRP A 74 -20.72 -1.13 14.71
CA TRP A 74 -20.73 0.33 14.52
C TRP A 74 -20.58 1.10 15.83
N GLY A 75 -19.79 2.19 15.82
CA GLY A 75 -19.63 3.04 17.00
C GLY A 75 -18.58 4.14 16.81
N GLU A 76 -18.06 4.66 17.92
CA GLU A 76 -17.05 5.74 17.89
C GLU A 76 -15.71 5.30 17.26
N ILE A 77 -15.43 3.99 17.23
CA ILE A 77 -14.22 3.42 16.61
C ILE A 77 -14.46 3.07 15.13
N ASN A 78 -15.56 2.37 14.84
CA ASN A 78 -15.96 1.99 13.49
C ASN A 78 -17.01 2.99 13.00
N MET A 79 -16.53 4.16 12.57
CA MET A 79 -17.39 5.24 12.09
C MET A 79 -17.80 4.99 10.64
N GLY A 80 -19.10 5.06 10.38
CA GLY A 80 -19.68 4.89 9.05
C GLY A 80 -19.36 6.05 8.10
N LEU A 81 -19.25 5.73 6.82
CA LEU A 81 -19.12 6.66 5.70
C LEU A 81 -20.09 6.22 4.59
N ASP A 82 -20.74 7.17 3.94
CA ASP A 82 -21.57 6.86 2.77
C ASP A 82 -20.70 6.55 1.54
N GLU A 83 -21.28 5.81 0.59
CA GLU A 83 -20.59 5.39 -0.62
C GLU A 83 -20.17 6.57 -1.51
N HIS A 84 -21.01 7.61 -1.61
CA HIS A 84 -20.68 8.78 -2.43
C HIS A 84 -19.43 9.49 -1.92
N THR A 85 -19.35 9.76 -0.61
CA THR A 85 -18.16 10.37 0.00
C THR A 85 -16.93 9.48 -0.14
N PHE A 86 -17.08 8.15 -0.06
CA PHE A 86 -15.98 7.23 -0.35
C PHE A 86 -15.49 7.38 -1.79
N MET A 87 -16.39 7.39 -2.77
CA MET A 87 -16.03 7.50 -4.19
C MET A 87 -15.28 8.81 -4.50
N VAL A 88 -15.71 9.93 -3.91
CA VAL A 88 -14.99 11.22 -4.02
C VAL A 88 -13.56 11.12 -3.49
N ASN A 89 -13.33 10.46 -2.36
CA ASN A 89 -11.98 10.26 -1.81
C ASN A 89 -11.17 9.25 -2.62
N HIS A 90 -11.82 8.22 -3.14
CA HIS A 90 -11.20 7.21 -3.99
C HIS A 90 -10.69 7.85 -5.29
N GLU A 91 -11.51 8.64 -5.98
CA GLU A 91 -11.10 9.37 -7.18
C GLU A 91 -9.92 10.30 -6.91
N ARG A 92 -9.96 11.09 -5.82
CA ARG A 92 -8.83 11.94 -5.42
C ARG A 92 -7.53 11.16 -5.18
N ALA A 93 -7.63 9.96 -4.61
CA ALA A 93 -6.48 9.09 -4.42
C ALA A 93 -5.94 8.59 -5.77
N MET A 94 -6.81 8.17 -6.69
CA MET A 94 -6.41 7.73 -8.03
C MET A 94 -5.78 8.88 -8.83
N ASP A 95 -6.38 10.06 -8.81
CA ASP A 95 -5.84 11.27 -9.46
C ASP A 95 -4.43 11.58 -8.95
N TYR A 96 -4.24 11.57 -7.62
CA TYR A 96 -2.92 11.79 -7.04
C TYR A 96 -1.90 10.73 -7.48
N LEU A 97 -2.27 9.44 -7.46
CA LEU A 97 -1.36 8.37 -7.92
C LEU A 97 -0.97 8.56 -9.38
N ASN A 98 -1.91 8.99 -10.24
CA ASN A 98 -1.67 9.28 -11.65
C ASN A 98 -0.79 10.51 -11.90
N THR A 99 -0.63 11.40 -10.91
CA THR A 99 0.33 12.52 -10.98
C THR A 99 1.76 12.11 -10.61
N CYS A 100 1.96 10.91 -10.07
CA CYS A 100 3.29 10.45 -9.64
C CYS A 100 4.07 9.88 -10.82
N ASP A 101 5.35 10.27 -10.94
CA ASP A 101 6.26 9.75 -11.99
C ASP A 101 6.50 8.24 -11.88
N HIS A 102 6.34 7.69 -10.67
CA HIS A 102 6.53 6.27 -10.38
C HIS A 102 5.69 5.83 -9.18
N LEU A 103 5.44 4.53 -9.11
CA LEU A 103 4.77 3.87 -7.99
C LEU A 103 5.52 2.62 -7.57
N PHE A 104 5.32 2.23 -6.31
CA PHE A 104 5.79 0.97 -5.76
C PHE A 104 4.61 0.05 -5.52
N VAL A 105 4.77 -1.21 -5.92
CA VAL A 105 3.74 -2.23 -5.72
C VAL A 105 4.33 -3.39 -4.93
N VAL A 106 3.62 -3.81 -3.88
CA VAL A 106 3.95 -5.02 -3.11
C VAL A 106 2.75 -5.94 -3.15
N ASP A 107 2.91 -7.07 -3.85
CA ASP A 107 1.99 -8.19 -3.73
C ASP A 107 2.51 -9.13 -2.63
N ALA A 108 1.68 -9.41 -1.63
CA ALA A 108 2.03 -10.21 -0.47
C ALA A 108 0.81 -10.92 0.14
N PHE A 109 1.05 -11.71 1.18
CA PHE A 109 0.01 -12.41 1.91
C PHE A 109 -0.10 -11.92 3.36
N ALA A 110 -1.34 -11.87 3.85
CA ALA A 110 -1.65 -11.69 5.26
C ALA A 110 -2.28 -12.98 5.82
N GLY A 111 -1.69 -13.52 6.89
CA GLY A 111 -2.07 -14.82 7.47
C GLY A 111 -1.16 -15.96 6.99
N TRP A 112 -0.72 -16.82 7.92
CA TRP A 112 0.27 -17.86 7.65
C TRP A 112 -0.30 -19.08 6.91
N ASP A 113 -1.51 -19.49 7.26
CA ASP A 113 -2.14 -20.67 6.67
C ASP A 113 -2.56 -20.40 5.21
N PRO A 114 -2.03 -21.14 4.22
CA PRO A 114 -2.38 -20.96 2.81
C PRO A 114 -3.88 -21.06 2.50
N LYS A 115 -4.65 -21.77 3.33
CA LYS A 115 -6.10 -21.91 3.17
C LYS A 115 -6.87 -20.62 3.52
N TYR A 116 -6.35 -19.84 4.46
CA TYR A 116 -7.05 -18.66 5.02
C TYR A 116 -6.34 -17.34 4.74
N ARG A 117 -5.14 -17.36 4.15
CA ARG A 117 -4.38 -16.14 3.86
C ARG A 117 -5.07 -15.27 2.83
N LEU A 118 -4.97 -13.97 3.02
CA LEU A 118 -5.47 -12.97 2.10
C LEU A 118 -4.37 -12.56 1.13
N LYS A 119 -4.69 -12.49 -0.16
CA LYS A 119 -3.83 -11.84 -1.18
C LYS A 119 -3.99 -10.33 -1.06
N ILE A 120 -2.91 -9.63 -0.74
CA ILE A 120 -2.89 -8.19 -0.54
C ILE A 120 -1.99 -7.56 -1.61
N ARG A 121 -2.52 -6.55 -2.31
CA ARG A 121 -1.74 -5.65 -3.16
C ARG A 121 -1.66 -4.29 -2.48
N ILE A 122 -0.45 -3.82 -2.26
CA ILE A 122 -0.18 -2.47 -1.79
C ILE A 122 0.31 -1.65 -2.96
N VAL A 123 -0.27 -0.47 -3.16
CA VAL A 123 0.20 0.55 -4.09
C VAL A 123 0.58 1.76 -3.26
N CYS A 124 1.81 2.23 -3.38
CA CYS A 124 2.30 3.38 -2.64
C CYS A 124 3.32 4.20 -3.44
N THR A 125 3.51 5.44 -3.04
CA THR A 125 4.39 6.40 -3.76
C THR A 125 5.81 6.44 -3.22
N ARG A 126 6.10 5.72 -2.13
CA ARG A 126 7.39 5.79 -1.42
C ARG A 126 7.98 4.39 -1.24
N ALA A 127 9.28 4.27 -1.52
CA ALA A 127 10.06 3.05 -1.37
C ALA A 127 10.04 2.54 0.08
N TYR A 128 10.11 3.43 1.08
CA TYR A 128 10.10 2.98 2.47
C TYR A 128 8.76 2.36 2.88
N HIS A 129 7.64 2.82 2.31
CA HIS A 129 6.33 2.21 2.55
C HIS A 129 6.28 0.80 1.95
N ALA A 130 6.83 0.62 0.75
CA ALA A 130 6.95 -0.70 0.14
C ALA A 130 7.83 -1.62 1.00
N LEU A 131 8.99 -1.14 1.48
CA LEU A 131 9.89 -1.90 2.35
C LEU A 131 9.23 -2.27 3.67
N PHE A 132 8.49 -1.33 4.28
CA PHE A 132 7.72 -1.59 5.48
C PHE A 132 6.73 -2.74 5.26
N MET A 133 5.98 -2.72 4.16
CA MET A 133 5.02 -3.79 3.86
C MET A 133 5.70 -5.13 3.56
N GLN A 134 6.90 -5.14 2.95
CA GLN A 134 7.68 -6.38 2.78
C GLN A 134 8.13 -6.98 4.12
N ASN A 135 8.41 -6.15 5.12
CA ASN A 135 8.76 -6.63 6.47
C ASN A 135 7.55 -7.14 7.25
N MET A 136 6.38 -6.53 7.04
CA MET A 136 5.17 -6.81 7.83
C MET A 136 4.32 -7.96 7.27
N LEU A 137 4.42 -8.25 5.97
CA LEU A 137 3.63 -9.27 5.30
C LEU A 137 4.47 -10.48 4.88
N ILE A 138 3.80 -11.56 4.51
CA ILE A 138 4.44 -12.77 4.02
C ILE A 138 4.68 -12.60 2.52
N MET A 139 5.94 -12.61 2.11
CA MET A 139 6.31 -12.46 0.71
C MET A 139 6.02 -13.74 -0.08
N PRO A 140 5.45 -13.63 -1.29
CA PRO A 140 5.19 -14.77 -2.15
C PRO A 140 6.50 -15.33 -2.71
N SER A 141 6.50 -16.61 -3.02
CA SER A 141 7.51 -17.19 -3.92
C SER A 141 7.39 -16.59 -5.33
N ALA A 142 8.41 -16.80 -6.17
CA ALA A 142 8.36 -16.36 -7.57
C ALA A 142 7.19 -16.99 -8.34
N GLU A 143 6.85 -18.25 -8.04
CA GLU A 143 5.71 -18.95 -8.64
C GLU A 143 4.38 -18.38 -8.14
N GLU A 144 4.26 -18.07 -6.85
CA GLU A 144 3.06 -17.46 -6.28
C GLU A 144 2.82 -16.05 -6.80
N LEU A 145 3.88 -15.30 -7.12
CA LEU A 145 3.79 -13.94 -7.67
C LEU A 145 3.39 -13.89 -9.15
N ALA A 146 3.67 -14.98 -9.88
CA ALA A 146 3.36 -15.10 -11.31
C ALA A 146 1.89 -15.46 -11.59
N ASN A 147 1.16 -15.94 -10.57
CA ASN A 147 -0.25 -16.37 -10.64
C ASN A 147 -1.23 -15.30 -10.15
#